data_AF-A0A4S4L0B0-F1
#
_entry.id   AF-A0A4S4L0B0-F1
#
_cell.length_a   1.000
_cell.length_b   1.000
_cell.length_c   1.000
_cell.angle_alpha   90.00
_cell.angle_beta   90.00
_cell.angle_gamma   90.00
#
_symmetry.space_group_name_H-M   'P 1'
#
loop_
_entity.id
_entity.type
_entity.pdbx_description
1 polymer ?
#
loop_
_entity_poly.entity_id
_entity_poly.type
_entity_poly.pdbx_seq_one_letter_code
_entity_poly.pdbx_strand_id
1 'polypeptide(L)'
;MGAPLTSVALVARTLSLLYNKPLIGVNHCVGHIEMGRQITGAQNPVVLYVSGGNTQVIAYSQQCYRIFGETLDIAVGNCLDRFARVIGLSNDPAPGYNIEQEAKKGKRLLPLPYTTKGMDVSLSGILTSVEAYTQDKRFRSNGVLRDGDGEDIITPQDLCFSLQETVYSMLVEITERAMAHIGSKEVLIVGGVGCNERLQEMMGIMAQERGGKIYATDERFCIDNGIMIAQAGLLSYRMGLETPLTKSSCVQRFRTDEVHVAWRA
;
A
#
# COMPACT_ATOMS: atom_id res chain seq x y z
N MET A 1 0.95 -3.39 -18.03
CA MET A 1 2.01 -2.37 -17.79
C MET A 1 3.39 -2.97 -18.12
N GLY A 2 3.74 -3.15 -19.40
CA GLY A 2 5.05 -3.69 -19.79
C GLY A 2 6.05 -2.61 -20.24
N ALA A 3 5.58 -1.62 -21.00
CA ALA A 3 6.44 -0.61 -21.62
C ALA A 3 7.28 0.21 -20.61
N PRO A 4 6.75 0.69 -19.47
CA PRO A 4 7.56 1.45 -18.51
C PRO A 4 8.73 0.65 -17.92
N LEU A 5 8.50 -0.62 -17.58
CA LEU A 5 9.55 -1.50 -17.04
C LEU A 5 10.66 -1.72 -18.07
N THR A 6 10.30 -1.96 -19.33
CA THR A 6 11.27 -2.12 -20.43
C THR A 6 12.10 -0.85 -20.62
N SER A 7 11.49 0.33 -20.55
CA SER A 7 12.21 1.61 -20.64
C SER A 7 13.23 1.77 -19.52
N VAL A 8 12.85 1.46 -18.27
CA VAL A 8 13.77 1.53 -17.12
C VAL A 8 14.93 0.53 -17.27
N ALA A 9 14.65 -0.71 -17.68
CA ALA A 9 15.70 -1.71 -17.89
C ALA A 9 16.68 -1.31 -19.00
N LEU A 10 16.18 -0.71 -20.10
CA LEU A 10 17.03 -0.22 -21.17
C LEU A 10 17.96 0.89 -20.68
N VAL A 11 17.43 1.87 -19.95
CA VAL A 11 18.23 2.96 -19.36
C VAL A 11 19.28 2.40 -18.38
N ALA A 12 18.89 1.49 -17.50
CA ALA A 12 19.80 0.89 -16.51
C ALA A 12 20.95 0.10 -17.18
N ARG A 13 20.65 -0.68 -18.22
CA ARG A 13 21.67 -1.40 -19.02
C ARG A 13 22.62 -0.44 -19.72
N THR A 14 22.10 0.63 -20.31
CA THR A 14 22.91 1.66 -20.98
C THR A 14 23.87 2.33 -19.99
N LEU A 15 23.40 2.69 -18.80
CA LEU A 15 24.25 3.30 -17.76
C LEU A 15 25.32 2.32 -17.25
N SER A 16 24.96 1.05 -17.02
CA SER A 16 25.91 0.01 -16.61
C SER A 16 27.04 -0.16 -17.63
N LEU A 17 26.69 -0.22 -18.94
CA LEU A 17 27.66 -0.32 -20.04
C LEU A 17 28.52 0.93 -20.18
N LEU A 18 27.90 2.13 -20.13
CA LEU A 18 28.59 3.41 -20.31
C LEU A 18 29.64 3.67 -19.22
N TYR A 19 29.31 3.34 -17.96
CA TYR A 19 30.19 3.61 -16.83
C TYR A 19 31.01 2.39 -16.38
N ASN A 20 30.89 1.26 -17.09
CA ASN A 20 31.52 -0.01 -16.72
C ASN A 20 31.27 -0.37 -15.24
N LYS A 21 30.00 -0.30 -14.82
CA LYS A 21 29.55 -0.61 -13.45
C LYS A 21 28.64 -1.84 -13.45
N PRO A 22 28.69 -2.66 -12.39
CA PRO A 22 27.83 -3.84 -12.28
C PRO A 22 26.35 -3.44 -12.26
N LEU A 23 25.50 -4.29 -12.84
CA LEU A 23 24.05 -4.12 -12.87
C LEU A 23 23.41 -5.06 -11.84
N ILE A 24 22.42 -4.55 -11.10
CA ILE A 24 21.64 -5.32 -10.12
C ILE A 24 20.16 -5.20 -10.45
N GLY A 25 19.51 -6.33 -10.73
CA GLY A 25 18.06 -6.43 -10.79
C GLY A 25 17.49 -6.46 -9.37
N VAL A 26 16.48 -5.64 -9.11
CA VAL A 26 15.89 -5.46 -7.78
C VAL A 26 14.40 -5.73 -7.85
N ASN A 27 13.87 -6.47 -6.88
CA ASN A 27 12.44 -6.60 -6.68
C ASN A 27 11.88 -5.32 -6.04
N HIS A 28 10.87 -4.74 -6.67
CA HIS A 28 10.27 -3.48 -6.26
C HIS A 28 9.70 -3.52 -4.82
N CYS A 29 9.00 -4.59 -4.46
CA CYS A 29 8.41 -4.77 -3.12
C CYS A 29 9.50 -4.87 -2.05
N VAL A 30 10.59 -5.60 -2.34
CA VAL A 30 11.74 -5.68 -1.43
C VAL A 30 12.43 -4.33 -1.27
N GLY A 31 12.47 -3.51 -2.32
CA GLY A 31 12.95 -2.13 -2.25
C GLY A 31 12.21 -1.30 -1.19
N HIS A 32 10.86 -1.32 -1.23
CA HIS A 32 10.00 -0.66 -0.24
C HIS A 32 10.30 -1.14 1.19
N ILE A 33 10.37 -2.46 1.39
CA ILE A 33 10.60 -3.07 2.71
C ILE A 33 11.96 -2.67 3.27
N GLU A 34 13.04 -2.83 2.50
CA GLU A 34 14.40 -2.59 2.99
C GLU A 34 14.67 -1.11 3.22
N MET A 35 14.10 -0.23 2.40
CA MET A 35 14.17 1.20 2.65
C MET A 35 13.43 1.58 3.93
N GLY A 36 12.21 1.08 4.10
CA GLY A 36 11.41 1.29 5.32
C GLY A 36 12.16 0.84 6.57
N ARG A 37 12.76 -0.37 6.55
CA ARG A 37 13.59 -0.89 7.66
C ARG A 37 14.81 -0.02 7.94
N GLN A 38 15.53 0.40 6.90
CA GLN A 38 16.75 1.19 7.05
C GLN A 38 16.50 2.54 7.72
N ILE A 39 15.38 3.20 7.40
CA ILE A 39 15.06 4.54 7.89
C ILE A 39 14.43 4.50 9.27
N THR A 40 13.52 3.55 9.48
CA THR A 40 12.74 3.44 10.73
C THR A 40 13.48 2.68 11.82
N GLY A 41 14.51 1.89 11.47
CA GLY A 41 15.21 1.01 12.39
C GLY A 41 14.45 -0.27 12.72
N ALA A 42 13.33 -0.55 12.04
CA ALA A 42 12.54 -1.77 12.22
C ALA A 42 13.39 -3.03 11.93
N GLN A 43 13.44 -3.95 12.88
CA GLN A 43 14.33 -5.11 12.81
C GLN A 43 13.64 -6.26 12.08
N ASN A 44 12.49 -6.71 12.59
CA ASN A 44 11.73 -7.81 12.00
C ASN A 44 10.22 -7.55 11.99
N PRO A 45 9.78 -6.51 11.27
CA PRO A 45 8.38 -6.15 11.22
C PRO A 45 7.55 -7.11 10.35
N VAL A 46 6.27 -7.23 10.71
CA VAL A 46 5.23 -7.54 9.72
C VAL A 46 5.03 -6.29 8.88
N VAL A 47 5.09 -6.43 7.56
CA VAL A 47 4.99 -5.31 6.64
C VAL A 47 3.60 -5.28 6.03
N LEU A 48 2.89 -4.17 6.18
CA LEU A 48 1.73 -3.86 5.36
C LEU A 48 2.19 -3.03 4.15
N TYR A 49 2.20 -3.64 2.97
CA TYR A 49 2.52 -2.97 1.72
C TYR A 49 1.24 -2.59 0.97
N VAL A 50 0.96 -1.28 0.91
CA VAL A 50 -0.26 -0.72 0.30
C VAL A 50 0.07 0.39 -0.69
N SER A 51 -0.15 0.11 -1.97
CA SER A 51 0.08 1.04 -3.08
C SER A 51 -1.10 1.07 -4.05
N GLY A 52 -0.98 1.84 -5.13
CA GLY A 52 -1.94 1.83 -6.24
C GLY A 52 -2.10 0.45 -6.89
N GLY A 53 -1.07 -0.39 -6.83
CA GLY A 53 -1.05 -1.70 -7.49
C GLY A 53 -0.89 -2.91 -6.57
N ASN A 54 -0.53 -2.71 -5.30
CA ASN A 54 -0.25 -3.80 -4.36
C ASN A 54 -1.00 -3.60 -3.03
N THR A 55 -1.45 -4.69 -2.45
CA THR A 55 -2.01 -4.76 -1.09
C THR A 55 -1.65 -6.12 -0.53
N GLN A 56 -0.62 -6.15 0.30
CA GLN A 56 -0.01 -7.38 0.80
C GLN A 56 0.45 -7.21 2.25
N VAL A 57 0.29 -8.26 3.04
CA VAL A 57 0.86 -8.43 4.37
C VAL A 57 2.02 -9.40 4.25
N ILE A 58 3.24 -8.90 4.47
CA ILE A 58 4.49 -9.59 4.17
C ILE A 58 5.29 -9.75 5.45
N ALA A 59 5.95 -10.88 5.65
CA ALA A 59 6.94 -11.00 6.70
C ALA A 59 8.13 -11.85 6.28
N TYR A 60 9.26 -11.61 6.93
CA TYR A 60 10.50 -12.32 6.66
C TYR A 60 10.51 -13.70 7.32
N SER A 61 10.77 -14.74 6.54
CA SER A 61 10.92 -16.12 7.03
C SER A 61 11.77 -16.95 6.09
N GLN A 62 12.77 -17.64 6.65
CA GLN A 62 13.69 -18.53 5.92
C GLN A 62 14.35 -17.86 4.71
N GLN A 63 14.96 -16.67 4.92
CA GLN A 63 15.66 -15.92 3.87
C GLN A 63 14.78 -15.46 2.69
N CYS A 64 13.46 -15.46 2.86
CA CYS A 64 12.51 -14.93 1.89
C CYS A 64 11.50 -14.00 2.59
N TYR A 65 10.99 -13.04 1.84
CA TYR A 65 9.83 -12.26 2.24
C TYR A 65 8.55 -12.97 1.77
N ARG A 66 7.82 -13.56 2.70
CA ARG A 66 6.62 -14.35 2.41
C ARG A 66 5.36 -13.51 2.57
N ILE A 67 4.38 -13.76 1.71
CA ILE A 67 3.08 -13.12 1.74
C ILE A 67 2.17 -13.97 2.63
N PHE A 68 1.65 -13.37 3.71
CA PHE A 68 0.72 -14.01 4.65
C PHE A 68 -0.73 -13.68 4.33
N GLY A 69 -0.95 -12.53 3.70
CA GLY A 69 -2.26 -12.09 3.25
C GLY A 69 -2.13 -11.12 2.09
N GLU A 70 -3.08 -11.15 1.16
CA GLU A 70 -3.11 -10.22 0.03
C GLU A 70 -4.52 -9.86 -0.40
N THR A 71 -4.64 -8.86 -1.28
CA THR A 71 -5.90 -8.60 -1.96
C THR A 71 -6.20 -9.71 -2.96
N LEU A 72 -7.44 -10.20 -2.97
CA LEU A 72 -7.92 -11.21 -3.91
C LEU A 72 -8.35 -10.62 -5.26
N ASP A 73 -8.50 -9.30 -5.35
CA ASP A 73 -9.02 -8.63 -6.53
C ASP A 73 -8.25 -7.36 -6.93
N ILE A 74 -8.54 -6.22 -6.30
CA ILE A 74 -7.95 -4.91 -6.59
C ILE A 74 -7.18 -4.41 -5.37
N ALA A 75 -6.08 -3.69 -5.61
CA ALA A 75 -5.34 -3.04 -4.54
C ALA A 75 -6.14 -1.88 -3.92
N VAL A 76 -5.88 -1.57 -2.66
CA VAL A 76 -6.53 -0.48 -1.93
C VAL A 76 -6.33 0.86 -2.62
N GLY A 77 -5.13 1.15 -3.12
CA GLY A 77 -4.89 2.38 -3.86
C GLY A 77 -5.73 2.46 -5.13
N ASN A 78 -5.92 1.34 -5.86
CA ASN A 78 -6.82 1.33 -7.02
C ASN A 78 -8.29 1.54 -6.64
N CYS A 79 -8.72 0.98 -5.51
CA CYS A 79 -10.07 1.19 -4.97
C CYS A 79 -10.30 2.69 -4.68
N LEU A 80 -9.37 3.33 -3.98
CA LEU A 80 -9.42 4.76 -3.67
C LEU A 80 -9.39 5.61 -4.94
N ASP A 81 -8.48 5.32 -5.88
CA ASP A 81 -8.36 6.07 -7.14
C ASP A 81 -9.63 5.99 -8.00
N ARG A 82 -10.26 4.82 -8.08
CA ARG A 82 -11.52 4.66 -8.81
C ARG A 82 -12.65 5.42 -8.13
N PHE A 83 -12.77 5.28 -6.80
CA PHE A 83 -13.79 5.97 -6.04
C PHE A 83 -13.66 7.50 -6.18
N ALA A 84 -12.46 8.06 -6.05
CA ALA A 84 -12.21 9.49 -6.26
C ALA A 84 -12.75 10.01 -7.59
N ARG A 85 -12.57 9.23 -8.68
CA ARG A 85 -13.09 9.59 -10.01
C ARG A 85 -14.61 9.56 -10.06
N VAL A 86 -15.25 8.61 -9.37
CA VAL A 86 -16.72 8.50 -9.36
C VAL A 86 -17.37 9.71 -8.69
N ILE A 87 -16.77 10.21 -7.60
CA ILE A 87 -17.28 11.41 -6.92
C ILE A 87 -16.71 12.72 -7.47
N GLY A 88 -15.92 12.67 -8.54
CA GLY A 88 -15.36 13.86 -9.21
C GLY A 88 -14.28 14.58 -8.40
N LEU A 89 -13.58 13.90 -7.50
CA LEU A 89 -12.44 14.46 -6.78
C LEU A 89 -11.22 14.62 -7.71
N SER A 90 -10.45 15.68 -7.46
CA SER A 90 -9.20 15.94 -8.18
C SER A 90 -8.19 14.82 -7.96
N ASN A 91 -7.39 14.53 -8.99
CA ASN A 91 -6.23 13.66 -8.86
C ASN A 91 -4.99 14.41 -8.33
N ASP A 92 -5.01 15.74 -8.33
CA ASP A 92 -3.91 16.59 -7.83
C ASP A 92 -4.17 17.00 -6.37
N PRO A 93 -3.22 16.83 -5.43
CA PRO A 93 -1.88 16.24 -5.61
C PRO A 93 -1.87 14.71 -5.69
N ALA A 94 -2.84 14.04 -5.05
CA ALA A 94 -3.08 12.61 -5.19
C ALA A 94 -4.55 12.28 -4.83
N PRO A 95 -5.20 11.30 -5.49
CA PRO A 95 -6.58 10.92 -5.17
C PRO A 95 -6.76 10.47 -3.72
N GLY A 96 -5.84 9.64 -3.21
CA GLY A 96 -5.87 9.15 -1.83
C GLY A 96 -5.76 10.27 -0.79
N TYR A 97 -4.92 11.28 -1.05
CA TYR A 97 -4.80 12.45 -0.17
C TYR A 97 -6.09 13.28 -0.15
N ASN A 98 -6.71 13.50 -1.31
CA ASN A 98 -7.96 14.27 -1.40
C ASN A 98 -9.12 13.53 -0.73
N ILE A 99 -9.19 12.19 -0.85
CA ILE A 99 -10.16 11.38 -0.10
C ILE A 99 -9.94 11.56 1.41
N GLU A 100 -8.70 11.57 1.89
CA GLU A 100 -8.38 11.79 3.30
C GLU A 100 -8.84 13.16 3.80
N GLN A 101 -8.63 14.23 3.02
CA GLN A 101 -9.09 15.56 3.41
C GLN A 101 -10.63 15.66 3.47
N GLU A 102 -11.34 15.00 2.56
CA GLU A 102 -12.81 14.95 2.59
C GLU A 102 -13.34 14.02 3.69
N ALA A 103 -12.66 12.92 3.97
CA ALA A 103 -13.00 12.00 5.06
C ALA A 103 -12.99 12.68 6.43
N LYS A 104 -12.05 13.61 6.67
CA LYS A 104 -11.97 14.43 7.90
C LYS A 104 -13.23 15.30 8.14
N LYS A 105 -14.02 15.57 7.09
CA LYS A 105 -15.26 16.35 7.15
C LYS A 105 -16.51 15.46 7.27
N GLY A 106 -16.37 14.16 6.99
CA GLY A 106 -17.46 13.20 7.12
C GLY A 106 -17.85 13.00 8.58
N LYS A 107 -19.14 12.76 8.82
CA LYS A 107 -19.69 12.58 10.18
C LYS A 107 -20.45 11.28 10.33
N ARG A 108 -20.89 10.70 9.20
CA ARG A 108 -21.75 9.53 9.19
C ARG A 108 -21.02 8.32 8.63
N LEU A 109 -20.99 7.25 9.41
CA LEU A 109 -20.56 5.93 8.95
C LEU A 109 -21.72 5.23 8.23
N LEU A 110 -21.56 4.99 6.95
CA LEU A 110 -22.51 4.28 6.09
C LEU A 110 -22.14 2.79 6.04
N PRO A 111 -23.13 1.89 6.01
CA PRO A 111 -22.86 0.47 5.99
C PRO A 111 -22.24 0.06 4.65
N LEU A 112 -20.98 -0.36 4.70
CA LEU A 112 -20.25 -0.95 3.58
C LEU A 112 -19.97 -2.43 3.88
N PRO A 113 -19.86 -3.29 2.85
CA PRO A 113 -19.56 -4.70 3.06
C PRO A 113 -18.16 -4.86 3.67
N TYR A 114 -18.03 -5.69 4.70
CA TYR A 114 -16.76 -5.98 5.34
C TYR A 114 -16.25 -7.36 4.90
N THR A 115 -15.29 -7.39 3.97
CA THR A 115 -14.95 -8.59 3.19
C THR A 115 -13.53 -9.10 3.47
N THR A 116 -13.26 -9.52 4.71
CA THR A 116 -12.05 -10.25 5.09
C THR A 116 -12.25 -11.76 4.98
N LYS A 117 -11.25 -12.47 4.42
CA LYS A 117 -11.25 -13.93 4.27
C LYS A 117 -9.92 -14.48 4.79
N GLY A 118 -9.88 -14.95 6.03
CA GLY A 118 -8.62 -15.34 6.65
C GLY A 118 -7.70 -14.13 6.80
N MET A 119 -6.54 -14.13 6.14
CA MET A 119 -5.62 -12.98 6.11
C MET A 119 -5.74 -12.17 4.80
N ASP A 120 -6.69 -12.52 3.93
CA ASP A 120 -6.91 -11.87 2.66
C ASP A 120 -8.09 -10.89 2.70
N VAL A 121 -8.09 -9.94 1.77
CA VAL A 121 -9.17 -8.94 1.60
C VAL A 121 -9.69 -8.95 0.16
N SER A 122 -10.95 -8.57 -0.01
CA SER A 122 -11.53 -8.28 -1.33
C SER A 122 -12.16 -6.88 -1.30
N LEU A 123 -11.81 -6.02 -2.24
CA LEU A 123 -12.18 -4.61 -2.25
C LEU A 123 -13.16 -4.26 -3.39
N SER A 124 -13.35 -5.12 -4.38
CA SER A 124 -14.26 -4.82 -5.50
C SER A 124 -15.70 -4.67 -5.05
N GLY A 125 -16.17 -5.51 -4.11
CA GLY A 125 -17.53 -5.42 -3.57
C GLY A 125 -17.77 -4.13 -2.79
N ILE A 126 -16.74 -3.66 -2.07
CA ILE A 126 -16.77 -2.36 -1.35
C ILE A 126 -16.85 -1.22 -2.35
N LEU A 127 -16.00 -1.25 -3.39
CA LEU A 127 -16.01 -0.25 -4.44
C LEU A 127 -17.39 -0.14 -5.09
N THR A 128 -17.98 -1.26 -5.52
CA THR A 128 -19.32 -1.26 -6.11
C THR A 128 -20.39 -0.77 -5.13
N SER A 129 -20.28 -1.13 -3.84
CA SER A 129 -21.23 -0.68 -2.82
C SER A 129 -21.14 0.82 -2.56
N VAL A 130 -19.93 1.39 -2.50
CA VAL A 130 -19.75 2.83 -2.28
C VAL A 130 -20.15 3.64 -3.52
N GLU A 131 -19.91 3.10 -4.72
CA GLU A 131 -20.40 3.68 -5.98
C GLU A 131 -21.93 3.67 -6.05
N ALA A 132 -22.60 2.62 -5.58
CA ALA A 132 -24.06 2.55 -5.56
C ALA A 132 -24.69 3.68 -4.73
N TYR A 133 -24.04 4.11 -3.64
CA TYR A 133 -24.52 5.26 -2.86
C TYR A 133 -24.55 6.56 -3.66
N THR A 134 -23.69 6.73 -4.66
CA THR A 134 -23.71 7.93 -5.53
C THR A 134 -24.93 7.99 -6.44
N GLN A 135 -25.64 6.86 -6.62
CA GLN A 135 -26.89 6.77 -7.38
C GLN A 135 -28.13 6.86 -6.49
N ASP A 136 -27.96 6.91 -5.17
CA ASP A 136 -29.06 7.04 -4.21
C ASP A 136 -29.71 8.42 -4.33
N LYS A 137 -31.03 8.49 -4.19
CA LYS A 137 -31.79 9.76 -4.20
C LYS A 137 -31.38 10.70 -3.05
N ARG A 138 -30.82 10.15 -1.98
CA ARG A 138 -30.31 10.88 -0.81
C ARG A 138 -28.92 11.47 -1.05
N PHE A 139 -28.23 11.09 -2.12
CA PHE A 139 -26.91 11.62 -2.42
C PHE A 139 -26.97 13.08 -2.88
N ARG A 140 -26.03 13.89 -2.39
CA ARG A 140 -25.84 15.29 -2.80
C ARG A 140 -24.41 15.48 -3.26
N SER A 141 -24.19 15.44 -4.56
CA SER A 141 -22.84 15.51 -5.16
C SER A 141 -22.07 16.79 -4.83
N ASN A 142 -22.77 17.90 -4.57
CA ASN A 142 -22.15 19.17 -4.19
C ASN A 142 -21.82 19.27 -2.69
N GLY A 143 -22.19 18.29 -1.87
CA GLY A 143 -21.99 18.32 -0.41
C GLY A 143 -22.77 19.43 0.31
N VAL A 144 -23.68 20.13 -0.37
CA VAL A 144 -24.46 21.24 0.22
C VAL A 144 -25.84 20.72 0.60
N LEU A 145 -26.13 20.78 1.90
CA LEU A 145 -27.46 20.53 2.45
C LEU A 145 -28.41 21.66 2.02
N ARG A 146 -29.58 21.31 1.50
CA ARG A 146 -30.64 22.26 1.13
C ARG A 146 -31.62 22.42 2.29
N ASP A 147 -32.30 23.57 2.36
CA ASP A 147 -33.41 23.74 3.28
C ASP A 147 -34.49 22.69 3.00
N GLY A 148 -34.80 21.86 4.01
CA GLY A 148 -35.71 20.72 3.91
C GLY A 148 -35.05 19.35 3.69
N ASP A 149 -33.72 19.29 3.55
CA ASP A 149 -32.99 18.02 3.61
C ASP A 149 -33.07 17.44 5.04
N GLY A 150 -33.52 16.19 5.16
CA GLY A 150 -33.54 15.46 6.44
C GLY A 150 -32.18 14.92 6.84
N GLU A 151 -32.08 14.33 8.04
CA GLU A 151 -30.82 13.77 8.58
C GLU A 151 -30.24 12.59 7.77
N ASP A 152 -30.99 12.06 6.80
CA ASP A 152 -30.61 10.86 6.04
C ASP A 152 -29.85 11.18 4.72
N ILE A 153 -29.46 12.43 4.48
CA ILE A 153 -28.68 12.80 3.29
C ILE A 153 -27.27 12.17 3.34
N ILE A 154 -26.78 11.83 2.16
CA ILE A 154 -25.45 11.24 1.95
C ILE A 154 -24.58 12.25 1.22
N THR A 155 -23.42 12.56 1.80
CA THR A 155 -22.45 13.48 1.21
C THR A 155 -21.21 12.72 0.69
N PRO A 156 -20.45 13.29 -0.26
CA PRO A 156 -19.15 12.74 -0.66
C PRO A 156 -18.19 12.57 0.53
N GLN A 157 -18.26 13.47 1.51
CA GLN A 157 -17.45 13.44 2.73
C GLN A 157 -17.77 12.21 3.59
N ASP A 158 -19.06 11.90 3.78
CA ASP A 158 -19.49 10.70 4.51
C ASP A 158 -19.08 9.41 3.80
N LEU A 159 -19.11 9.40 2.46
CA LEU A 159 -18.63 8.25 1.68
C LEU A 159 -17.10 8.08 1.79
N CYS A 160 -16.33 9.17 1.73
CA CYS A 160 -14.87 9.14 1.94
C CYS A 160 -14.54 8.61 3.34
N PHE A 161 -15.22 9.12 4.36
CA PHE A 161 -15.08 8.68 5.75
C PHE A 161 -15.40 7.19 5.90
N SER A 162 -16.57 6.77 5.43
CA SER A 162 -17.03 5.37 5.55
C SER A 162 -16.10 4.40 4.81
N LEU A 163 -15.62 4.78 3.64
CA LEU A 163 -14.69 3.98 2.85
C LEU A 163 -13.36 3.80 3.58
N GLN A 164 -12.79 4.89 4.12
CA GLN A 164 -11.53 4.81 4.88
C GLN A 164 -11.68 3.96 6.13
N GLU A 165 -12.68 4.22 6.97
CA GLU A 165 -12.89 3.46 8.20
C GLU A 165 -13.08 1.96 7.92
N THR A 166 -13.88 1.61 6.90
CA THR A 166 -14.15 0.21 6.58
C THR A 166 -12.90 -0.48 6.03
N VAL A 167 -12.26 0.11 5.01
CA VAL A 167 -11.12 -0.52 4.34
C VAL A 167 -9.90 -0.58 5.25
N TYR A 168 -9.61 0.48 6.01
CA TYR A 168 -8.46 0.50 6.90
C TYR A 168 -8.66 -0.43 8.10
N SER A 169 -9.89 -0.57 8.61
CA SER A 169 -10.19 -1.61 9.61
C SER A 169 -9.87 -3.00 9.09
N MET A 170 -10.24 -3.32 7.84
CA MET A 170 -9.91 -4.60 7.22
C MET A 170 -8.39 -4.81 7.09
N LEU A 171 -7.64 -3.77 6.70
CA LEU A 171 -6.18 -3.84 6.59
C LEU A 171 -5.51 -4.02 7.96
N VAL A 172 -5.99 -3.32 8.99
CA VAL A 172 -5.51 -3.46 10.36
C VAL A 172 -5.81 -4.88 10.88
N GLU A 173 -7.00 -5.41 10.63
CA GLU A 173 -7.39 -6.76 11.04
C GLU A 173 -6.49 -7.83 10.42
N ILE A 174 -6.27 -7.82 9.10
CA ILE A 174 -5.42 -8.83 8.46
C ILE A 174 -3.96 -8.70 8.91
N THR A 175 -3.51 -7.47 9.18
CA THR A 175 -2.15 -7.22 9.68
C THR A 175 -2.00 -7.72 11.11
N GLU A 176 -3.00 -7.49 11.96
CA GLU A 176 -3.04 -8.02 13.32
C GLU A 176 -3.02 -9.56 13.32
N ARG A 177 -3.83 -10.19 12.47
CA ARG A 177 -3.86 -11.66 12.32
C ARG A 177 -2.47 -12.20 11.96
N ALA A 178 -1.77 -11.55 11.02
CA ALA A 178 -0.41 -11.93 10.64
C ALA A 178 0.59 -11.70 11.79
N MET A 179 0.52 -10.56 12.49
CA MET A 179 1.37 -10.29 13.67
C MET A 179 1.18 -11.34 14.75
N ALA A 180 -0.05 -11.76 15.02
CA ALA A 180 -0.36 -12.83 15.97
C ALA A 180 0.20 -14.18 15.52
N HIS A 181 0.08 -14.51 14.23
CA HIS A 181 0.57 -15.76 13.67
C HIS A 181 2.11 -15.86 13.72
N ILE A 182 2.81 -14.75 13.48
CA ILE A 182 4.28 -14.69 13.43
C ILE A 182 4.88 -14.47 14.82
N GLY A 183 4.12 -13.88 15.75
CA GLY A 183 4.62 -13.45 17.05
C GLY A 183 5.45 -12.17 16.99
N SER A 184 5.30 -11.37 15.93
CA SER A 184 6.02 -10.08 15.81
C SER A 184 5.32 -8.99 16.61
N LYS A 185 6.12 -8.09 17.18
CA LYS A 185 5.69 -6.88 17.88
C LYS A 185 5.91 -5.62 17.07
N GLU A 186 6.45 -5.73 15.85
CA GLU A 186 6.75 -4.61 14.99
C GLU A 186 5.86 -4.69 13.76
N VAL A 187 5.23 -3.57 13.39
CA VAL A 187 4.55 -3.43 12.11
C VAL A 187 5.19 -2.29 11.33
N LEU A 188 5.45 -2.51 10.05
CA LEU A 188 6.00 -1.53 9.12
C LEU A 188 4.98 -1.26 8.02
N ILE A 189 4.58 0.00 7.82
CA ILE A 189 3.71 0.37 6.70
C ILE A 189 4.55 0.98 5.59
N VAL A 190 4.39 0.48 4.36
CA VAL A 190 5.07 0.97 3.16
C VAL A 190 4.11 1.10 1.98
N GLY A 191 4.53 1.85 0.96
CA GLY A 191 3.72 2.17 -0.22
C GLY A 191 2.94 3.47 -0.07
N GLY A 192 2.50 4.04 -1.20
CA GLY A 192 1.91 5.38 -1.20
C GLY A 192 0.62 5.54 -0.41
N VAL A 193 -0.18 4.47 -0.24
CA VAL A 193 -1.36 4.52 0.63
C VAL A 193 -0.97 4.46 2.11
N GLY A 194 0.24 3.96 2.41
CA GLY A 194 0.82 3.94 3.73
C GLY A 194 1.12 5.33 4.30
N CYS A 195 1.14 6.37 3.47
CA CYS A 195 1.25 7.77 3.92
C CYS A 195 0.00 8.30 4.61
N ASN A 196 -1.14 7.62 4.49
CA ASN A 196 -2.41 8.10 5.05
C ASN A 196 -2.36 8.12 6.58
N GLU A 197 -2.65 9.28 7.18
CA GLU A 197 -2.51 9.48 8.63
C GLU A 197 -3.53 8.64 9.39
N ARG A 198 -4.75 8.49 8.86
CA ARG A 198 -5.80 7.69 9.49
C ARG A 198 -5.44 6.21 9.55
N LEU A 199 -4.88 5.64 8.47
CA LEU A 199 -4.39 4.27 8.46
C LEU A 199 -3.24 4.08 9.48
N GLN A 200 -2.29 5.03 9.53
CA GLN A 200 -1.20 4.98 10.51
C GLN A 200 -1.71 5.08 11.96
N GLU A 201 -2.70 5.93 12.22
CA GLU A 201 -3.33 6.07 13.53
C GLU A 201 -3.99 4.75 13.97
N MET A 202 -4.85 4.18 13.12
CA MET A 202 -5.56 2.92 13.43
C MET A 202 -4.58 1.76 13.66
N MET A 203 -3.54 1.66 12.83
CA MET A 203 -2.49 0.65 12.99
C MET A 203 -1.66 0.90 14.26
N GLY A 204 -1.43 2.17 14.61
CA GLY A 204 -0.71 2.56 15.82
C GLY A 204 -1.46 2.15 17.09
N ILE A 205 -2.77 2.37 17.14
CA ILE A 205 -3.65 1.91 18.23
C ILE A 205 -3.55 0.39 18.37
N MET A 206 -3.79 -0.36 17.28
CA MET A 206 -3.71 -1.83 17.30
C MET A 206 -2.32 -2.33 17.75
N ALA A 207 -1.24 -1.73 17.23
CA ALA A 207 0.11 -2.10 17.62
C ALA A 207 0.37 -1.83 19.12
N GLN A 208 -0.10 -0.69 19.64
CA GLN A 208 0.06 -0.32 21.05
C GLN A 208 -0.71 -1.27 21.98
N GLU A 209 -1.95 -1.63 21.65
CA GLU A 209 -2.77 -2.57 22.44
C GLU A 209 -2.13 -3.96 22.54
N ARG A 210 -1.30 -4.34 21.55
CA ARG A 210 -0.52 -5.59 21.54
C ARG A 210 0.84 -5.48 22.23
N GLY A 211 1.19 -4.32 22.78
CA GLY A 211 2.53 -4.06 23.32
C GLY A 211 3.62 -4.03 22.24
N GLY A 212 3.24 -3.68 21.02
CA GLY A 212 4.10 -3.54 19.85
C GLY A 212 4.37 -2.09 19.46
N LYS A 213 4.98 -1.91 18.29
CA LYS A 213 5.33 -0.60 17.72
C LYS A 213 4.98 -0.55 16.24
N ILE A 214 4.47 0.59 15.83
CA ILE A 214 4.31 0.96 14.43
C ILE A 214 5.58 1.69 13.96
N TYR A 215 6.00 1.32 12.76
CA TYR A 215 6.99 2.02 11.97
C TYR A 215 6.30 2.44 10.68
N ALA A 216 6.26 3.73 10.42
CA ALA A 216 5.76 4.29 9.18
C ALA A 216 6.81 5.26 8.63
N THR A 217 6.87 5.39 7.31
CA THR A 217 7.72 6.37 6.66
C THR A 217 6.90 7.54 6.15
N ASP A 218 7.49 8.73 6.14
CA ASP A 218 6.89 9.88 5.47
C ASP A 218 6.92 9.71 3.93
N GLU A 219 6.23 10.63 3.23
CA GLU A 219 6.07 10.60 1.78
C GLU A 219 7.39 10.46 1.00
N ARG A 220 8.52 10.94 1.55
CA ARG A 220 9.82 10.93 0.84
C ARG A 220 10.32 9.52 0.57
N PHE A 221 9.86 8.55 1.37
CA PHE A 221 10.34 7.17 1.33
C PHE A 221 9.22 6.13 1.18
N CYS A 222 7.97 6.47 1.53
CA CYS A 222 6.80 5.60 1.35
C CYS A 222 6.40 5.46 -0.13
N ILE A 223 6.57 6.51 -0.94
CA ILE A 223 6.22 6.48 -2.37
C ILE A 223 7.33 5.88 -3.22
N ASP A 224 7.02 5.51 -4.46
CA ASP A 224 8.00 5.00 -5.40
C ASP A 224 9.12 6.01 -5.65
N ASN A 225 10.35 5.62 -5.33
CA ASN A 225 11.53 6.47 -5.48
C ASN A 225 12.74 5.65 -5.94
N GLY A 226 13.74 6.31 -6.54
CA GLY A 226 14.95 5.63 -7.02
C GLY A 226 15.85 5.13 -5.88
N ILE A 227 15.78 5.75 -4.70
CA ILE A 227 16.68 5.45 -3.58
C ILE A 227 16.35 4.10 -2.94
N MET A 228 15.08 3.67 -2.90
CA MET A 228 14.69 2.34 -2.41
C MET A 228 15.26 1.22 -3.28
N ILE A 229 15.32 1.45 -4.59
CA ILE A 229 15.92 0.51 -5.55
C ILE A 229 17.44 0.49 -5.37
N ALA A 230 18.06 1.66 -5.20
CA ALA A 230 19.49 1.75 -4.93
C ALA A 230 19.89 1.05 -3.62
N GLN A 231 19.10 1.20 -2.55
CA GLN A 231 19.36 0.56 -1.26
C GLN A 231 19.28 -0.96 -1.34
N ALA A 232 18.20 -1.52 -1.88
CA ALA A 232 18.07 -2.97 -2.04
C ALA A 232 19.10 -3.54 -3.03
N GLY A 233 19.45 -2.79 -4.08
CA GLY A 233 20.52 -3.14 -5.01
C GLY A 233 21.90 -3.16 -4.32
N LEU A 234 22.18 -2.17 -3.47
CA LEU A 234 23.42 -2.10 -2.70
C LEU A 234 23.55 -3.25 -1.69
N LEU A 235 22.45 -3.61 -1.00
CA LEU A 235 22.40 -4.76 -0.10
C LEU A 235 22.71 -6.06 -0.84
N SER A 236 22.09 -6.25 -2.01
CA SER A 236 22.34 -7.42 -2.87
C SER A 236 23.78 -7.47 -3.37
N TYR A 237 24.30 -6.35 -3.85
CA TYR A 237 25.68 -6.24 -4.35
C TYR A 237 26.73 -6.53 -3.27
N ARG A 238 26.51 -6.07 -2.03
CA ARG A 238 27.41 -6.36 -0.89
C ARG A 238 27.50 -7.84 -0.56
N MET A 239 26.49 -8.63 -0.92
CA MET A 239 26.49 -10.10 -0.79
C MET A 239 27.12 -10.80 -2.00
N GLY A 240 27.71 -10.06 -2.95
CA GLY A 240 28.36 -10.59 -4.14
C GLY A 240 27.39 -10.96 -5.27
N LEU A 241 26.14 -10.51 -5.21
CA LEU A 241 25.18 -10.72 -6.30
C LEU A 241 25.42 -9.70 -7.41
N GLU A 242 25.38 -10.18 -8.66
CA GLU A 242 25.40 -9.37 -9.87
C GLU A 242 24.39 -9.90 -10.88
N THR A 243 23.81 -9.03 -11.69
CA THR A 243 22.86 -9.40 -12.74
C THR A 243 23.52 -9.28 -14.11
N PRO A 244 23.84 -10.40 -14.78
CA PRO A 244 24.34 -10.38 -16.15
C PRO A 244 23.35 -9.67 -17.07
N LEU A 245 23.85 -8.93 -18.07
CA LEU A 245 23.00 -8.23 -19.04
C LEU A 245 21.99 -9.17 -19.72
N THR A 246 22.41 -10.41 -20.03
CA THR A 246 21.55 -11.46 -20.61
C THR A 246 20.40 -11.91 -19.70
N LYS A 247 20.54 -11.72 -18.38
CA LYS A 247 19.53 -12.08 -17.36
C LYS A 247 18.79 -10.87 -16.79
N SER A 248 19.04 -9.66 -17.31
CA SER A 248 18.46 -8.42 -16.80
C SER A 248 17.07 -8.10 -17.40
N SER A 249 16.28 -9.11 -17.74
CA SER A 249 14.92 -8.94 -18.29
C SER A 249 13.94 -8.44 -17.22
N CYS A 250 12.84 -7.85 -17.67
CA CYS A 250 11.79 -7.37 -16.76
C CYS A 250 10.82 -8.51 -16.42
N VAL A 251 10.49 -8.65 -15.13
CA VAL A 251 9.46 -9.57 -14.65
C VAL A 251 8.29 -8.74 -14.12
N GLN A 252 7.14 -8.78 -14.81
CA GLN A 252 5.97 -7.96 -14.43
C GLN A 252 5.29 -8.43 -13.14
N ARG A 253 5.29 -9.74 -12.87
CA ARG A 253 4.66 -10.37 -11.71
C ARG A 253 5.71 -10.98 -10.80
N PHE A 254 6.74 -10.20 -10.48
CA PHE A 254 7.86 -10.68 -9.68
C PHE A 254 7.42 -10.82 -8.23
N ARG A 255 7.18 -12.06 -7.77
CA ARG A 255 6.68 -12.28 -6.43
C ARG A 255 7.76 -11.98 -5.40
N THR A 256 7.33 -11.45 -4.26
CA THR A 256 8.24 -11.08 -3.15
C THR A 256 8.90 -12.31 -2.52
N ASP A 257 8.24 -13.48 -2.56
CA ASP A 257 8.72 -14.74 -1.99
C ASP A 257 9.74 -15.49 -2.86
N GLU A 258 9.86 -15.12 -4.14
CA GLU A 258 10.88 -15.63 -5.07
C GLU A 258 12.26 -15.01 -4.84
N VAL A 259 12.34 -13.93 -4.05
CA VAL A 259 13.59 -13.19 -3.82
C VAL A 259 14.33 -13.79 -2.63
N HIS A 260 15.53 -14.33 -2.90
CA HIS A 260 16.43 -14.74 -1.85
C HIS A 260 17.13 -13.53 -1.22
N VAL A 261 16.94 -13.36 0.09
CA VAL A 261 17.43 -12.25 0.89
C VAL A 261 18.72 -12.66 1.59
N ALA A 262 19.84 -12.55 0.89
CA ALA A 262 21.15 -12.99 1.38
C ALA A 262 21.73 -12.11 2.51
N TRP A 263 21.25 -10.87 2.66
CA TRP A 263 21.79 -9.87 3.58
C TRP A 263 21.15 -9.87 4.98
N ARG A 264 20.17 -10.76 5.23
CA ARG A 264 19.52 -10.91 6.53
C ARG A 264 19.92 -12.26 7.14
N ALA A 265 20.43 -12.23 8.37
CA ALA A 265 20.77 -13.40 9.18
C ALA A 265 19.66 -13.69 10.20
#